data_AF-A0A8J9T1U2-F1
#
_entry.id   AF-A0A8J9T1U2-F1
#
_cell.length_a   1.000
_cell.length_b   1.000
_cell.length_c   1.000
_cell.angle_alpha   90.00
_cell.angle_beta   90.00
_cell.angle_gamma   90.00
#
_symmetry.space_group_name_H-M   'P 1'
#
loop_
_entity.id
_entity.type
_entity.pdbx_description
1 polymer ?
#
loop_
_entity_poly.entity_id
_entity_poly.type
_entity_poly.pdbx_seq_one_letter_code
_entity_poly.pdbx_strand_id
1 'polypeptide(L)'
;MNTIYNLIFNYFNSSFDSINLENFLIILDFIGPEFSTDSTNIILLCSSMVPIKIYSNADTMKQDILKDNFKKVGVYRWINNDNNKTYVGSSINLSNRFRLYFNNDFISDKTRSKSLIHDALTLYGYSKFTLEILEYCDKSSVLSREQHYLDTLNPEYNLLKIAGNSTGFKHSEESILKRVTAFTENKKARKALNLLKLKENIKEYKISINFPLQGSKRSLETIELMRKNHSRSKTVYEYKSDK
;
A
#
# COMPACT_ATOMS: atom_id res chain seq x y z
N MET A 1 18.43 21.90 -32.11
CA MET A 1 18.13 21.82 -30.67
C MET A 1 17.86 20.40 -30.18
N ASN A 2 16.92 19.64 -30.75
CA ASN A 2 16.54 18.31 -30.23
C ASN A 2 17.65 17.23 -30.25
N THR A 3 18.57 17.26 -31.21
CA THR A 3 19.55 16.18 -31.38
C THR A 3 20.67 16.19 -30.33
N ILE A 4 21.15 17.38 -29.96
CA ILE A 4 22.23 17.54 -28.96
C ILE A 4 21.67 17.31 -27.55
N TYR A 5 20.46 17.79 -27.28
CA TYR A 5 19.79 17.56 -26.00
C TYR A 5 19.57 16.06 -25.73
N ASN A 6 19.15 15.32 -26.76
CA ASN A 6 19.03 13.86 -26.71
C ASN A 6 20.39 13.17 -26.54
N LEU A 7 21.47 13.70 -27.13
CA LEU A 7 22.82 13.17 -26.95
C LEU A 7 23.32 13.35 -25.50
N ILE A 8 23.14 14.54 -24.93
CA ILE A 8 23.52 14.87 -23.56
C ILE A 8 22.69 14.06 -22.56
N PHE A 9 21.38 13.93 -22.79
CA PHE A 9 20.48 13.12 -21.96
C PHE A 9 20.83 11.63 -21.99
N ASN A 10 21.16 11.07 -23.16
CA ASN A 10 21.58 9.67 -23.28
C ASN A 10 22.95 9.42 -22.63
N TYR A 11 23.87 10.41 -22.68
CA TYR A 11 25.16 10.33 -22.01
C TYR A 11 25.00 10.23 -20.48
N PHE A 12 24.16 11.09 -19.89
CA PHE A 12 23.90 11.08 -18.45
C PHE A 12 23.17 9.83 -17.93
N ASN A 13 22.38 9.14 -18.76
CA ASN A 13 21.70 7.89 -18.37
C ASN A 13 22.62 6.64 -18.37
N SER A 14 23.85 6.74 -18.88
CA SER A 14 24.68 5.55 -19.15
C SER A 14 25.70 5.17 -18.07
N SER A 15 26.03 6.05 -17.12
CA SER A 15 26.66 5.76 -15.81
C SER A 15 27.08 7.07 -15.17
N PHE A 16 26.66 7.36 -13.93
CA PHE A 16 27.14 8.51 -13.19
C PHE A 16 28.38 8.12 -12.36
N ASP A 17 29.52 8.01 -13.03
CA ASP A 17 30.83 8.00 -12.37
C ASP A 17 31.43 9.41 -12.39
N SER A 18 32.22 9.77 -11.38
CA SER A 18 32.89 11.08 -11.22
C SER A 18 33.75 11.52 -12.41
N ILE A 19 34.09 10.60 -13.32
CA ILE A 19 34.81 10.83 -14.58
C ILE A 19 33.93 11.56 -15.62
N ASN A 20 32.60 11.48 -15.51
CA ASN A 20 31.68 12.07 -16.48
C ASN A 20 31.47 13.58 -16.34
N LEU A 21 31.87 14.18 -15.21
CA LEU A 21 31.77 15.63 -15.04
C LEU A 21 32.84 16.37 -15.86
N GLU A 22 34.07 15.85 -15.89
CA GLU A 22 35.16 16.43 -16.70
C GLU A 22 34.88 16.27 -18.20
N ASN A 23 34.38 15.10 -18.62
CA ASN A 23 33.97 14.89 -20.02
C ASN A 23 32.80 15.79 -20.44
N PHE A 24 31.88 16.11 -19.53
CA PHE A 24 30.79 17.04 -19.79
C PHE A 24 31.27 18.48 -20.02
N LEU A 25 32.26 18.93 -19.23
CA LEU A 25 32.91 20.23 -19.43
C LEU A 25 33.63 20.31 -20.78
N ILE A 26 34.30 19.23 -21.18
CA ILE A 26 34.99 19.13 -22.48
C ILE A 26 33.99 19.19 -23.66
N ILE A 27 32.81 18.58 -23.54
CA ILE A 27 31.76 18.62 -24.57
C ILE A 27 31.17 20.03 -24.70
N LEU A 28 31.00 20.76 -23.59
CA LEU A 28 30.52 22.15 -23.60
C LEU A 28 31.52 23.09 -24.31
N ASP A 29 32.82 22.87 -24.15
CA ASP A 29 33.86 23.64 -24.83
C ASP A 29 33.89 23.39 -26.36
N PHE A 30 33.46 22.20 -26.81
CA PHE A 30 33.48 21.80 -28.22
C PHE A 30 32.28 22.34 -29.04
N ILE A 31 31.16 22.69 -28.39
CA ILE A 31 29.94 23.16 -29.06
C ILE A 31 30.03 24.64 -29.51
N GLY A 32 31.06 25.36 -29.06
CA GLY A 32 31.36 26.72 -29.50
C GLY A 32 30.49 27.80 -28.86
N PRO A 33 30.92 29.08 -28.92
CA PRO A 33 30.39 30.19 -28.11
C PRO A 33 28.98 30.66 -28.49
N GLU A 34 28.36 30.11 -29.53
CA GLU A 34 27.00 30.47 -29.97
C GLU A 34 25.88 29.88 -29.09
N PHE A 35 26.21 28.94 -28.19
CA PHE A 35 25.29 28.41 -27.16
C PHE A 35 25.55 28.99 -25.76
N SER A 36 26.01 30.25 -25.68
CA SER A 36 26.17 31.02 -24.44
C SER A 36 24.84 31.43 -23.79
N THR A 37 23.81 30.57 -23.81
CA THR A 37 22.81 30.61 -22.75
C THR A 37 23.47 30.10 -21.49
N ASP A 38 24.17 31.03 -20.81
CA ASP A 38 24.72 30.99 -19.47
C ASP A 38 25.00 29.56 -18.97
N SER A 39 26.22 29.08 -19.15
CA SER A 39 26.65 27.74 -18.71
C SER A 39 26.26 27.48 -17.24
N THR A 40 26.12 28.52 -16.42
CA THR A 40 25.59 28.45 -15.06
C THR A 40 24.13 27.97 -15.00
N ASN A 41 23.26 28.39 -15.92
CA ASN A 41 21.88 27.93 -16.03
C ASN A 41 21.79 26.48 -16.52
N ILE A 42 22.64 26.07 -17.45
CA ILE A 42 22.71 24.66 -17.88
C ILE A 42 23.25 23.78 -16.74
N ILE A 43 24.30 24.21 -16.04
CA ILE A 43 24.85 23.50 -14.88
C ILE A 43 23.84 23.45 -13.73
N LEU A 44 23.10 24.54 -13.47
CA LEU A 44 22.03 24.59 -12.46
C LEU A 44 20.86 23.67 -12.84
N LEU A 45 20.47 23.64 -14.12
CA LEU A 45 19.46 22.74 -14.64
C LEU A 45 19.92 21.27 -14.52
N CYS A 46 21.15 20.95 -14.94
CA CYS A 46 21.73 19.62 -14.79
C CYS A 46 21.84 19.19 -13.31
N SER A 47 22.21 20.12 -12.41
CA SER A 47 22.26 19.85 -10.97
C SER A 47 20.87 19.62 -10.37
N SER A 48 19.83 20.29 -10.89
CA SER A 48 18.43 20.09 -10.46
C SER A 48 17.80 18.77 -10.91
N MET A 49 18.48 18.04 -11.81
CA MET A 49 18.03 16.75 -12.35
C MET A 49 18.73 15.55 -11.72
N VAL A 50 19.68 15.78 -10.80
CA VAL A 50 20.31 14.69 -10.05
C VAL A 50 19.34 14.20 -8.98
N PRO A 51 18.98 12.91 -8.97
CA PRO A 51 18.11 12.38 -7.93
C PRO A 51 18.81 12.44 -6.56
N ILE A 52 18.07 12.88 -5.54
CA ILE A 52 18.53 12.90 -4.14
C ILE A 52 18.87 11.49 -3.65
N LYS A 53 18.11 10.49 -4.11
CA LYS A 53 18.29 9.11 -3.70
C LYS A 53 17.91 8.13 -4.79
N ILE A 54 18.72 7.09 -4.98
CA ILE A 54 18.51 6.04 -5.97
C ILE A 54 18.39 4.70 -5.25
N TYR A 55 17.39 3.91 -5.63
CA TYR A 55 17.21 2.52 -5.24
C TYR A 55 17.30 1.69 -6.52
N SER A 56 18.47 1.11 -6.79
CA SER A 56 18.80 0.44 -8.06
C SER A 56 17.95 -0.80 -8.35
N ASN A 57 17.38 -1.42 -7.32
CA ASN A 57 16.51 -2.58 -7.45
C ASN A 57 15.34 -2.46 -6.47
N ALA A 58 14.15 -2.17 -7.00
CA ALA A 58 12.98 -1.92 -6.18
C ALA A 58 12.42 -3.15 -5.45
N ASP A 59 12.77 -4.36 -5.89
CA ASP A 59 12.33 -5.60 -5.23
C ASP A 59 13.13 -5.83 -3.93
N THR A 60 14.46 -5.88 -4.05
CA THR A 60 15.37 -6.13 -2.94
C THR A 60 15.41 -4.97 -1.94
N MET A 61 15.32 -3.72 -2.41
CA MET A 61 15.40 -2.53 -1.57
C MET A 61 14.03 -2.05 -1.05
N LYS A 62 12.96 -2.85 -1.21
CA LYS A 62 11.60 -2.48 -0.81
C LYS A 62 11.50 -1.97 0.63
N GLN A 63 12.18 -2.61 1.58
CA GLN A 63 12.12 -2.19 2.98
C GLN A 63 12.78 -0.83 3.20
N ASP A 64 13.92 -0.59 2.58
CA ASP A 64 14.65 0.67 2.67
C ASP A 64 13.83 1.79 2.01
N ILE A 65 13.26 1.55 0.83
CA ILE A 65 12.34 2.48 0.15
C ILE A 65 11.22 2.92 1.09
N LEU A 66 10.58 2.00 1.82
CA LEU A 66 9.46 2.32 2.70
C LEU A 66 9.91 3.04 3.97
N LYS A 67 11.04 2.64 4.55
CA LYS A 67 11.59 3.19 5.80
C LYS A 67 12.14 4.60 5.58
N ASP A 68 12.95 4.78 4.56
CA ASP A 68 13.66 6.03 4.29
C ASP A 68 12.72 7.15 3.84
N ASN A 69 11.56 6.80 3.28
CA ASN A 69 10.56 7.74 2.81
C ASN A 69 9.34 7.87 3.75
N PHE A 70 9.45 7.38 4.98
CA PHE A 70 8.38 7.47 5.97
C PHE A 70 8.02 8.92 6.27
N LYS A 71 6.74 9.27 6.07
CA LYS A 71 6.19 10.63 6.26
C LYS A 71 6.87 11.74 5.43
N LYS A 72 7.65 11.37 4.41
CA LYS A 72 8.27 12.34 3.51
C LYS A 72 7.32 12.73 2.38
N VAL A 73 7.46 13.97 1.94
CA VAL A 73 6.75 14.57 0.81
C VAL A 73 7.76 14.75 -0.31
N GLY A 74 7.40 14.44 -1.55
CA GLY A 74 8.34 14.62 -2.65
C GLY A 74 7.85 14.12 -4.00
N VAL A 75 8.74 14.26 -4.97
CA VAL A 75 8.61 13.77 -6.35
C VAL A 75 9.59 12.64 -6.57
N TYR A 76 9.13 11.60 -7.25
CA TYR A 76 9.89 10.39 -7.51
C TYR A 76 9.76 9.97 -8.97
N ARG A 77 10.73 9.16 -9.42
CA ARG A 77 10.76 8.59 -10.75
C ARG A 77 10.96 7.08 -10.69
N TRP A 78 10.11 6.34 -11.38
CA TRP A 78 10.36 4.93 -11.69
C TRP A 78 11.03 4.84 -13.06
N ILE A 79 12.07 4.03 -13.18
CA ILE A 79 12.78 3.76 -14.42
C ILE A 79 12.74 2.26 -14.67
N ASN A 80 12.27 1.85 -15.85
CA ASN A 80 12.37 0.46 -16.28
C ASN A 80 13.76 0.24 -16.91
N ASN A 81 14.58 -0.60 -16.28
CA ASN A 81 15.96 -0.83 -16.69
C ASN A 81 16.08 -1.66 -17.99
N ASP A 82 15.01 -2.32 -18.45
CA ASP A 82 15.03 -3.10 -19.70
C ASP A 82 14.73 -2.22 -20.94
N ASN A 83 13.96 -1.13 -20.80
CA ASN A 83 13.55 -0.29 -21.93
C ASN A 83 13.74 1.22 -21.73
N ASN A 84 14.30 1.62 -20.59
CA ASN A 84 14.57 3.01 -20.18
C ASN A 84 13.35 3.93 -20.10
N LYS A 85 12.13 3.40 -20.19
CA LYS A 85 10.90 4.19 -20.02
C LYS A 85 10.72 4.57 -18.57
N THR A 86 10.16 5.75 -18.37
CA THR A 86 10.05 6.34 -17.03
C THR A 86 8.62 6.71 -16.67
N TYR A 87 8.38 6.79 -15.36
CA TYR A 87 7.17 7.35 -14.76
C TYR A 87 7.57 8.36 -13.70
N VAL A 88 6.97 9.55 -13.70
CA VAL A 88 7.12 10.54 -12.63
C VAL A 88 5.82 10.62 -11.85
N GLY A 89 5.94 10.70 -10.53
CA GLY A 89 4.79 10.97 -9.68
C GLY A 89 5.19 11.73 -8.42
N SER A 90 4.21 12.26 -7.73
CA SER A 90 4.43 12.93 -6.45
C SER A 90 3.54 12.39 -5.34
N SER A 91 3.91 12.67 -4.09
CA SER A 91 3.04 12.39 -2.95
C SER A 91 3.38 13.25 -1.74
N ILE A 92 2.33 13.59 -0.99
CA ILE A 92 2.45 14.14 0.37
C ILE A 92 2.85 13.07 1.41
N ASN A 93 2.82 11.79 1.04
CA ASN A 93 3.30 10.68 1.86
C ASN A 93 3.86 9.58 0.95
N LEU A 94 5.16 9.69 0.67
CA LEU A 94 5.88 8.80 -0.22
C LEU A 94 5.84 7.34 0.23
N SER A 95 6.07 7.05 1.51
CA SER A 95 6.00 5.66 2.03
C SER A 95 4.62 5.02 1.81
N ASN A 96 3.53 5.76 2.02
CA ASN A 96 2.19 5.26 1.73
C ASN A 96 2.00 5.03 0.23
N ARG A 97 2.45 5.96 -0.62
CA ARG A 97 2.37 5.83 -2.08
C ARG A 97 3.14 4.61 -2.58
N PHE A 98 4.36 4.38 -2.10
CA PHE A 98 5.19 3.22 -2.45
C PHE A 98 4.58 1.90 -1.97
N ARG A 99 3.98 1.87 -0.78
CA ARG A 99 3.27 0.68 -0.29
C ARG A 99 2.15 0.24 -1.23
N LEU A 100 1.47 1.19 -1.90
CA LEU A 100 0.44 0.87 -2.88
C LEU A 100 1.03 0.24 -4.15
N TYR A 101 2.16 0.74 -4.65
CA TYR A 101 2.84 0.11 -5.80
C TYR A 101 3.29 -1.32 -5.51
N PHE A 102 3.73 -1.61 -4.28
CA PHE A 102 4.15 -2.95 -3.85
C PHE A 102 3.00 -3.85 -3.39
N ASN A 103 1.75 -3.42 -3.55
CA ASN A 103 0.57 -4.21 -3.26
C ASN A 103 -0.01 -4.72 -4.59
N ASN A 104 0.19 -6.02 -4.88
CA ASN A 104 -0.27 -6.64 -6.11
C ASN A 104 -1.79 -6.44 -6.32
N ASP A 105 -2.60 -6.69 -5.30
CA ASP A 105 -4.06 -6.52 -5.38
C ASP A 105 -4.44 -5.08 -5.78
N PHE A 106 -3.67 -4.09 -5.32
CA PHE A 106 -3.90 -2.69 -5.66
C PHE A 106 -3.52 -2.36 -7.10
N ILE A 107 -2.37 -2.84 -7.58
CA ILE A 107 -1.87 -2.51 -8.93
C ILE A 107 -2.52 -3.35 -10.03
N SER A 108 -2.99 -4.57 -9.73
CA SER A 108 -3.63 -5.47 -10.69
C SER A 108 -5.14 -5.26 -10.82
N ASP A 109 -5.75 -4.45 -9.98
CA ASP A 109 -7.19 -4.20 -9.98
C ASP A 109 -7.62 -3.36 -11.19
N LYS A 110 -8.17 -4.05 -12.19
CA LYS A 110 -8.66 -3.47 -13.45
C LYS A 110 -9.93 -2.62 -13.30
N THR A 111 -10.58 -2.63 -12.13
CA THR A 111 -11.74 -1.76 -11.87
C THR A 111 -11.33 -0.31 -11.61
N ARG A 112 -10.04 -0.07 -11.36
CA ARG A 112 -9.45 1.25 -11.12
C ARG A 112 -9.10 1.95 -12.43
N SER A 113 -8.74 3.23 -12.31
CA SER A 113 -8.24 4.02 -13.43
C SER A 113 -6.98 3.39 -14.03
N LYS A 114 -6.93 3.34 -15.36
CA LYS A 114 -5.79 2.82 -16.12
C LYS A 114 -4.49 3.54 -15.72
N SER A 115 -3.44 2.77 -15.43
CA SER A 115 -2.15 3.27 -14.97
C SER A 115 -1.03 2.46 -15.62
N LEU A 116 -0.33 3.06 -16.58
CA LEU A 116 0.71 2.35 -17.36
C LEU A 116 1.87 1.88 -16.46
N ILE A 117 2.18 2.61 -15.40
CA ILE A 117 3.19 2.18 -14.42
C ILE A 117 2.74 0.96 -13.62
N HIS A 118 1.44 0.81 -13.31
CA HIS A 118 0.94 -0.40 -12.63
C HIS A 118 1.05 -1.63 -13.56
N ASP A 119 0.64 -1.45 -14.83
CA ASP A 119 0.75 -2.48 -15.85
C ASP A 119 2.21 -2.89 -16.05
N ALA A 120 3.13 -1.91 -16.12
CA ALA A 120 4.55 -2.16 -16.29
C ALA A 120 5.19 -2.86 -15.08
N LEU A 121 4.89 -2.44 -13.84
CA LEU A 121 5.36 -3.12 -12.64
C LEU A 121 4.88 -4.57 -12.57
N THR A 122 3.63 -4.84 -12.98
CA THR A 122 3.06 -6.19 -13.03
C THR A 122 3.70 -7.05 -14.13
N LEU A 123 3.98 -6.46 -15.30
CA LEU A 123 4.50 -7.17 -16.47
C LEU A 123 5.99 -7.51 -16.35
N TYR A 124 6.83 -6.56 -15.93
CA TYR A 124 8.28 -6.74 -15.89
C TYR A 124 8.79 -7.17 -14.50
N GLY A 125 7.99 -6.97 -13.45
CA GLY A 125 8.40 -7.22 -12.06
C GLY A 125 9.29 -6.12 -11.49
N TYR A 126 9.33 -6.00 -10.16
CA TYR A 126 10.01 -4.90 -9.46
C TYR A 126 11.55 -4.94 -9.61
N SER A 127 12.15 -6.11 -9.86
CA SER A 127 13.60 -6.26 -10.00
C SER A 127 14.18 -5.54 -11.22
N LYS A 128 13.33 -5.25 -12.21
CA LYS A 128 13.66 -4.51 -13.44
C LYS A 128 13.48 -3.00 -13.28
N PHE A 129 13.14 -2.53 -12.09
CA PHE A 129 12.92 -1.12 -11.85
C PHE A 129 13.90 -0.51 -10.87
N THR A 130 14.39 0.65 -11.26
CA THR A 130 15.05 1.62 -10.38
C THR A 130 14.02 2.62 -9.90
N LEU A 131 14.01 2.92 -8.59
CA LEU A 131 13.22 4.00 -8.02
C LEU A 131 14.15 5.13 -7.61
N GLU A 132 13.85 6.34 -8.04
CA GLU A 132 14.60 7.54 -7.70
C GLU A 132 13.71 8.53 -6.96
N ILE A 133 14.26 9.16 -5.94
CA ILE A 133 13.68 10.37 -5.36
C ILE A 133 14.34 11.55 -6.04
N LEU A 134 13.55 12.29 -6.83
CA LEU A 134 14.03 13.47 -7.53
C LEU A 134 14.15 14.65 -6.58
N GLU A 135 13.13 14.86 -5.74
CA GLU A 135 13.08 16.01 -4.84
C GLU A 135 12.24 15.72 -3.60
N TYR A 136 12.71 16.15 -2.42
CA TYR A 136 11.86 16.32 -1.23
C TYR A 136 11.41 17.77 -1.15
N CYS A 137 10.11 17.99 -1.00
CA CYS A 137 9.54 19.34 -1.06
C CYS A 137 8.39 19.51 -0.06
N ASP A 138 7.87 20.73 0.03
CA ASP A 138 6.71 21.03 0.87
C ASP A 138 5.40 20.52 0.26
N LYS A 139 4.41 20.28 1.12
CA LYS A 139 3.09 19.80 0.69
C LYS A 139 2.39 20.77 -0.27
N SER A 140 2.62 22.07 -0.12
CA SER A 140 2.04 23.12 -0.96
C SER A 140 2.64 23.13 -2.37
N SER A 141 3.93 22.80 -2.51
CA SER A 141 4.65 22.87 -3.78
C SER A 141 4.67 21.54 -4.54
N VAL A 142 4.36 20.41 -3.89
CA VAL A 142 4.54 19.07 -4.46
C VAL A 142 3.96 18.89 -5.86
N LEU A 143 2.77 19.46 -6.13
CA LEU A 143 2.11 19.36 -7.42
C LEU A 143 2.80 20.21 -8.50
N SER A 144 3.26 21.41 -8.14
CA SER A 144 4.02 22.27 -9.04
C SER A 144 5.38 21.65 -9.41
N ARG A 145 6.02 20.96 -8.46
CA ARG A 145 7.27 20.24 -8.69
C ARG A 145 7.05 19.00 -9.56
N GLU A 146 5.94 18.27 -9.36
CA GLU A 146 5.55 17.18 -10.26
C GLU A 146 5.41 17.68 -11.70
N GLN A 147 4.70 18.79 -11.91
CA GLN A 147 4.54 19.37 -13.25
C GLN A 147 5.89 19.73 -13.87
N HIS A 148 6.76 20.39 -13.11
CA HIS A 148 8.11 20.73 -13.56
C HIS A 148 8.88 19.51 -14.08
N TYR A 149 8.86 18.38 -13.34
CA TYR A 149 9.52 17.15 -13.79
C TYR A 149 8.80 16.45 -14.95
N LEU A 150 7.47 16.53 -15.04
CA LEU A 150 6.72 16.02 -16.20
C LEU A 150 7.08 16.77 -17.48
N ASP A 151 7.15 18.09 -17.43
CA ASP A 151 7.48 18.94 -18.57
C ASP A 151 8.94 18.75 -18.99
N THR A 152 9.83 18.57 -18.02
CA THR A 152 11.27 18.43 -18.27
C THR A 152 11.63 17.04 -18.80
N LEU A 153 11.06 15.97 -18.22
CA LEU A 153 11.44 14.59 -18.53
C LEU A 153 10.54 13.92 -19.57
N ASN A 154 9.31 14.41 -19.77
CA ASN A 154 8.29 13.84 -20.63
C ASN A 154 8.16 12.28 -20.54
N PRO A 155 7.90 11.74 -19.33
CA PRO A 155 7.86 10.29 -19.10
C PRO A 155 6.77 9.58 -19.92
N GLU A 156 7.08 8.37 -20.39
CA GLU A 156 6.25 7.57 -21.28
C GLU A 156 5.13 6.84 -20.55
N TYR A 157 5.35 6.47 -19.28
CA TYR A 157 4.33 5.80 -18.47
C TYR A 157 3.32 6.78 -17.84
N ASN A 158 3.54 8.09 -17.96
CA ASN A 158 2.56 9.10 -17.55
C ASN A 158 1.52 9.28 -18.65
N LEU A 159 0.31 8.75 -18.42
CA LEU A 159 -0.82 8.93 -19.33
C LEU A 159 -1.29 10.39 -19.38
N LEU A 160 -1.33 11.04 -18.22
CA LEU A 160 -1.67 12.45 -18.09
C LEU A 160 -0.39 13.29 -18.13
N LYS A 161 -0.40 14.35 -18.92
CA LYS A 161 0.73 15.30 -19.04
C LYS A 161 0.64 16.45 -18.05
N ILE A 162 -0.55 16.68 -17.49
CA ILE A 162 -0.77 17.67 -16.45
C ILE A 162 -0.81 16.96 -15.10
N ALA A 163 0.02 17.41 -14.17
CA ALA A 163 0.01 17.00 -12.78
C ALA A 163 -1.32 17.37 -12.16
N GLY A 164 -1.96 16.40 -11.52
CA GLY A 164 -3.26 16.59 -10.90
C GLY A 164 -3.47 15.63 -9.75
N ASN A 165 -4.20 16.09 -8.75
CA ASN A 165 -4.78 15.23 -7.74
C ASN A 165 -6.26 15.59 -7.59
N SER A 166 -7.04 14.69 -7.00
CA SER A 166 -8.46 14.94 -6.70
C SER A 166 -8.66 15.74 -5.41
N THR A 167 -7.61 16.37 -4.86
CA THR A 167 -7.71 17.12 -3.61
C THR A 167 -8.54 18.37 -3.84
N GLY A 168 -9.59 18.56 -3.05
CA GLY A 168 -10.55 19.65 -3.23
C GLY A 168 -11.71 19.34 -4.17
N PHE A 169 -11.72 18.17 -4.83
CA PHE A 169 -12.88 17.72 -5.59
C PHE A 169 -14.06 17.45 -4.65
N LYS A 170 -15.10 18.29 -4.73
CA LYS A 170 -16.35 18.11 -3.98
C LYS A 170 -17.23 17.11 -4.72
N HIS A 171 -17.52 15.99 -4.10
CA HIS A 171 -18.46 15.02 -4.64
C HIS A 171 -19.88 15.57 -4.62
N SER A 172 -20.71 15.16 -5.59
CA SER A 172 -22.14 15.47 -5.58
C SER A 172 -22.85 14.86 -4.37
N GLU A 173 -23.93 15.49 -3.92
CA GLU A 173 -24.76 14.99 -2.81
C GLU A 173 -25.25 13.55 -3.05
N GLU A 174 -25.65 13.24 -4.29
CA GLU A 174 -26.05 11.90 -4.69
C GLU A 174 -24.91 10.87 -4.53
N SER A 175 -23.68 11.24 -4.91
CA SER A 175 -22.50 10.37 -4.77
C SER A 175 -22.09 10.19 -3.31
N ILE A 176 -22.32 11.20 -2.47
CA ILE A 176 -22.12 11.11 -1.02
C ILE A 176 -23.16 10.15 -0.43
N LEU A 177 -24.44 10.31 -0.78
CA LEU A 177 -25.53 9.49 -0.27
C LEU A 177 -25.34 8.01 -0.62
N LYS A 178 -25.05 7.68 -1.88
CA LYS A 178 -24.76 6.30 -2.33
C LYS A 178 -23.60 5.65 -1.56
N ARG A 179 -22.57 6.43 -1.23
CA ARG A 179 -21.41 5.95 -0.46
C ARG A 179 -21.78 5.68 1.00
N VAL A 180 -22.56 6.58 1.60
CA VAL A 180 -23.03 6.44 2.99
C VAL A 180 -23.96 5.23 3.13
N THR A 181 -24.89 5.04 2.19
CA THR A 181 -25.80 3.87 2.20
C THR A 181 -25.01 2.57 2.04
N ALA A 182 -24.13 2.48 1.05
CA ALA A 182 -23.30 1.29 0.83
C ALA A 182 -22.37 0.96 2.02
N PHE A 183 -21.84 1.97 2.70
CA PHE A 183 -21.04 1.78 3.91
C PHE A 183 -21.88 1.28 5.09
N THR A 184 -23.10 1.81 5.23
CA THR A 184 -24.05 1.40 6.28
C THR A 184 -24.52 -0.04 6.07
N GLU A 185 -24.80 -0.41 4.82
CA GLU A 185 -25.13 -1.78 4.41
C GLU A 185 -23.97 -2.74 4.68
N ASN A 186 -22.74 -2.35 4.36
CA ASN A 186 -21.54 -3.12 4.70
C ASN A 186 -21.35 -3.28 6.22
N LYS A 187 -21.61 -2.24 7.01
CA LYS A 187 -21.54 -2.30 8.47
C LYS A 187 -22.58 -3.27 9.04
N LYS A 188 -23.80 -3.25 8.51
CA LYS A 188 -24.88 -4.20 8.86
C LYS A 188 -24.50 -5.62 8.47
N ALA A 189 -23.98 -5.84 7.26
CA ALA A 189 -23.54 -7.14 6.78
C ALA A 189 -22.40 -7.72 7.64
N ARG A 190 -21.39 -6.91 7.99
CA ARG A 190 -20.31 -7.33 8.90
C ARG A 190 -20.82 -7.68 10.29
N LYS A 191 -21.77 -6.91 10.83
CA LYS A 191 -22.39 -7.19 12.14
C LYS A 191 -23.19 -8.49 12.11
N ALA A 192 -23.96 -8.73 11.04
CA ALA A 192 -24.73 -9.96 10.84
C ALA A 192 -23.81 -11.19 10.73
N LEU A 193 -22.72 -11.09 9.97
CA LEU A 193 -21.73 -12.17 9.84
C LEU A 193 -21.07 -12.51 11.18
N ASN A 194 -20.71 -11.51 11.99
CA ASN A 194 -20.13 -11.75 13.32
C ASN A 194 -21.14 -12.40 14.28
N LEU A 195 -22.41 -12.02 14.21
CA LEU A 195 -23.48 -12.64 15.01
C LEU A 195 -23.71 -14.11 14.62
N LEU A 196 -23.61 -14.45 13.33
CA LEU A 196 -23.70 -15.83 12.85
C LEU A 196 -22.55 -16.69 13.39
N LYS A 197 -21.31 -16.21 13.28
CA LYS A 197 -20.12 -16.89 13.83
C LYS A 197 -20.23 -17.14 15.33
N LEU A 198 -20.72 -16.16 16.09
CA LEU A 198 -20.96 -16.32 17.53
C LEU A 198 -22.02 -17.40 17.82
N LYS A 199 -23.11 -17.44 17.05
CA LYS A 199 -24.15 -18.47 17.20
C LYS A 199 -23.64 -19.87 16.87
N GLU A 200 -22.79 -20.02 15.86
CA GLU A 200 -22.15 -21.29 15.51
C GLU A 200 -21.22 -21.77 16.63
N ASN A 201 -20.34 -20.90 17.15
CA ASN A 201 -19.48 -21.22 18.29
C ASN A 201 -20.29 -21.61 19.54
N ILE A 202 -21.41 -20.92 19.80
CA ILE A 202 -22.33 -21.28 20.91
C ILE A 202 -22.98 -22.64 20.65
N LYS A 203 -23.33 -22.97 19.41
CA LYS A 203 -23.91 -24.27 19.04
C LYS A 203 -22.89 -25.39 19.20
N GLU A 204 -21.65 -25.20 18.76
CA GLU A 204 -20.55 -26.16 18.96
C GLU A 204 -20.25 -26.38 20.44
N TYR A 205 -20.17 -25.29 21.22
CA TYR A 205 -20.01 -25.38 22.67
C TYR A 205 -21.18 -26.13 23.32
N LYS A 206 -22.42 -25.84 22.92
CA LYS A 206 -23.63 -26.53 23.41
C LYS A 206 -23.68 -28.01 23.03
N ILE A 207 -23.18 -28.38 21.84
CA ILE A 207 -23.07 -29.78 21.42
C ILE A 207 -22.02 -30.51 22.28
N SER A 208 -20.90 -29.86 22.59
CA SER A 208 -19.83 -30.45 23.41
C SER A 208 -20.23 -30.72 24.87
N ILE A 209 -21.20 -29.98 25.42
CA ILE A 209 -21.71 -30.16 26.79
C ILE A 209 -22.97 -31.04 26.87
N ASN A 210 -23.65 -31.31 25.75
CA ASN A 210 -24.84 -32.16 25.69
C ASN A 210 -24.52 -33.60 25.26
N PHE A 211 -23.41 -34.17 25.73
CA PHE A 211 -23.33 -35.63 25.75
C PHE A 211 -24.37 -36.13 26.76
N PRO A 212 -25.41 -36.89 26.35
CA PRO A 212 -26.26 -37.54 27.32
C PRO A 212 -25.36 -38.38 28.24
N LEU A 213 -25.53 -38.26 29.55
CA LEU A 213 -24.91 -39.15 30.56
C LEU A 213 -25.47 -40.58 30.43
N GLN A 214 -25.42 -41.15 29.23
CA GLN A 214 -25.80 -42.51 28.95
C GLN A 214 -24.58 -43.39 29.22
N GLY A 215 -24.59 -44.04 30.39
CA GLY A 215 -23.67 -45.13 30.71
C GLY A 215 -22.71 -44.92 31.87
N SER A 216 -22.62 -43.72 32.47
CA SER A 216 -21.80 -43.54 33.68
C SER A 216 -22.49 -44.21 34.88
N LYS A 217 -22.00 -45.38 35.32
CA LYS A 217 -22.43 -46.00 36.58
C LYS A 217 -22.07 -45.06 37.73
N ARG A 218 -23.08 -44.59 38.46
CA ARG A 218 -22.87 -43.79 39.68
C ARG A 218 -22.18 -44.64 40.74
N SER A 219 -21.40 -44.00 41.61
CA SER A 219 -20.78 -44.69 42.74
C SER A 219 -21.84 -45.29 43.66
N LEU A 220 -21.49 -46.40 44.33
CA LEU A 220 -22.40 -47.08 45.26
C LEU A 220 -22.88 -46.13 46.36
N GLU A 221 -21.99 -45.29 46.87
CA GLU A 221 -22.28 -44.26 47.87
C GLU A 221 -23.36 -43.26 47.41
N THR A 222 -23.27 -42.80 46.16
CA THR A 222 -24.26 -41.88 45.58
C THR A 222 -25.62 -42.57 45.39
N ILE A 223 -25.61 -43.84 44.98
CA ILE A 223 -26.83 -44.65 44.83
C ILE A 223 -27.50 -44.83 46.20
N GLU A 224 -26.72 -45.07 47.25
CA GLU A 224 -27.23 -45.32 48.60
C GLU A 224 -27.78 -44.05 49.27
N LEU A 225 -27.14 -42.90 49.06
CA LEU A 225 -27.64 -41.61 49.51
C LEU A 225 -28.98 -41.26 48.84
N MET A 226 -29.11 -41.53 47.54
CA MET A 226 -30.37 -41.33 46.81
C MET A 226 -31.48 -42.28 47.27
N ARG A 227 -31.14 -43.52 47.67
CA ARG A 227 -32.10 -44.47 48.25
C ARG A 227 -32.60 -44.04 49.63
N LYS A 228 -31.71 -43.57 50.51
CA LYS A 228 -32.08 -43.07 51.86
C LYS A 228 -33.01 -41.86 51.80
N ASN A 229 -32.75 -40.95 50.85
CA ASN A 229 -33.49 -39.71 50.69
C ASN A 229 -34.73 -39.84 49.79
N HIS A 230 -35.06 -41.06 49.33
CA HIS A 230 -36.23 -41.26 48.49
C HIS A 230 -37.51 -41.01 49.30
N SER A 231 -38.48 -40.31 48.71
CA SER A 231 -39.73 -39.96 49.40
C SER A 231 -40.55 -41.16 49.90
N ARG A 232 -40.29 -42.36 49.36
CA ARG A 232 -40.95 -43.64 49.74
C ARG A 232 -40.21 -44.47 50.80
N SER A 233 -39.03 -44.06 51.27
CA SER A 233 -38.23 -44.81 52.25
C SER A 233 -38.35 -44.30 53.70
N LYS A 234 -39.31 -43.40 54.00
CA LYS A 234 -39.60 -42.98 55.38
C LYS A 234 -40.18 -44.15 56.18
N THR A 235 -39.49 -44.54 57.24
CA THR A 235 -39.94 -45.51 58.26
C THR A 235 -41.29 -45.13 58.84
N VAL A 236 -42.18 -46.14 58.95
CA VAL A 236 -43.46 -46.08 59.65
C VAL A 236 -43.17 -46.08 61.15
N TYR A 237 -43.70 -45.10 61.88
CA TYR A 237 -43.63 -45.08 63.35
C TYR A 237 -44.81 -45.89 63.92
N GLU A 238 -44.53 -46.93 64.70
CA GLU A 238 -45.52 -47.59 65.57
C GLU A 238 -45.68 -46.75 66.84
N TYR A 239 -46.89 -46.27 67.10
CA TYR A 239 -47.22 -45.62 68.37
C TYR A 239 -47.47 -46.68 69.44
N LYS A 240 -46.73 -46.64 70.54
CA LYS A 240 -47.09 -47.38 71.75
C LYS A 240 -48.26 -46.66 72.42
N SER A 241 -49.36 -47.39 72.63
CA SER A 241 -50.51 -46.92 73.39
C SER A 241 -50.19 -47.03 74.88
N ASP A 242 -49.85 -45.91 75.50
CA ASP A 242 -49.72 -45.83 76.95
C ASP A 242 -51.11 -45.60 77.56
N LYS A 243 -51.49 -46.54 78.43
CA LYS A 243 -52.67 -46.58 79.30
C LYS A 243 -52.49 -45.68 80.52
#